data_AF-A0A9Q0JI78-F1
#
_entry.id   AF-A0A9Q0JI78-F1
#
_cell.length_a   1.000
_cell.length_b   1.000
_cell.length_c   1.000
_cell.angle_alpha   90.00
_cell.angle_beta   90.00
_cell.angle_gamma   90.00
#
_symmetry.space_group_name_H-M   'P 1'
#
loop_
_entity.id
_entity.type
_entity.pdbx_description
1 polymer ?
#
loop_
_entity_poly.entity_id
_entity_poly.type
_entity_poly.pdbx_seq_one_letter_code
_entity_poly.pdbx_strand_id
1 'polypeptide(L)'
;MERCSVFSFPLFLLVVMTLAFYSADATDDRPLLFIFGDSTVDVGTINDVRNIGFQCPYGIDYPNSVPTGRFSNGYNLADELGMNYFY
;
A
#
# COMPACT_ATOMS: atom_id res chain seq x y z
N MET A 1 41.06 6.34 -39.02
CA MET A 1 39.68 5.86 -38.80
C MET A 1 39.49 5.53 -37.32
N GLU A 2 39.70 6.50 -36.41
CA GLU A 2 39.68 6.24 -34.95
C GLU A 2 38.68 7.10 -34.18
N ARG A 3 38.01 8.04 -34.86
CA ARG A 3 37.05 8.97 -34.23
C ARG A 3 35.68 8.35 -33.95
N CYS A 4 35.44 7.11 -34.38
CA CYS A 4 34.15 6.42 -34.21
C CYS A 4 33.99 5.79 -32.81
N SER A 5 35.10 5.33 -32.21
CA SER A 5 35.08 4.67 -30.88
C SER A 5 34.88 5.67 -29.73
N VAL A 6 35.43 6.88 -29.85
CA VAL A 6 35.45 7.88 -28.77
C VAL A 6 34.07 8.49 -28.49
N PHE A 7 33.15 8.49 -29.48
CA PHE A 7 31.75 8.94 -29.28
C PHE A 7 30.84 7.81 -28.75
N SER A 8 31.17 6.55 -29.05
CA SER A 8 30.41 5.38 -28.61
C SER A 8 30.59 5.13 -27.10
N PHE A 9 31.79 5.35 -26.56
CA PHE A 9 32.09 5.15 -25.15
C PHE A 9 31.35 6.08 -24.16
N PRO A 10 31.29 7.42 -24.34
CA PRO A 10 30.55 8.31 -23.45
C PRO A 10 29.05 8.10 -23.55
N LEU A 11 28.52 7.73 -24.73
CA LEU A 11 27.12 7.38 -24.90
C LEU A 11 26.79 6.07 -24.16
N PHE A 12 27.65 5.06 -24.28
CA PHE A 12 27.52 3.82 -23.53
C PHE A 12 27.55 4.06 -22.01
N LEU A 13 28.48 4.90 -21.56
CA LEU A 13 28.61 5.25 -20.14
C LEU A 13 27.40 6.06 -19.64
N LEU A 14 26.85 6.95 -20.46
CA LEU A 14 25.60 7.66 -20.16
C LEU A 14 24.42 6.69 -20.02
N VAL A 15 24.29 5.73 -20.94
CA VAL A 15 23.23 4.71 -20.90
C VAL A 15 23.36 3.86 -19.63
N VAL A 16 24.56 3.38 -19.31
CA VAL A 16 24.82 2.61 -18.07
C VAL A 16 24.46 3.43 -16.82
N MET A 17 24.82 4.71 -16.77
CA MET A 17 24.46 5.59 -15.65
C MET A 17 22.95 5.77 -15.52
N THR A 18 22.24 6.02 -16.62
CA THR A 18 20.76 6.16 -16.59
C THR A 18 20.06 4.89 -16.13
N LEU A 19 20.56 3.71 -16.50
CA LEU A 19 20.04 2.42 -16.06
C LEU A 19 20.33 2.14 -14.56
N ALA A 20 21.49 2.57 -14.08
CA ALA A 20 21.85 2.47 -12.65
C ALA A 20 20.96 3.34 -11.77
N PHE A 21 20.59 4.55 -12.22
CA PHE A 21 19.66 5.42 -11.48
C PHE A 21 18.20 4.92 -11.53
N TYR A 22 17.78 4.21 -12.58
CA TYR A 22 16.43 3.64 -12.66
C TYR A 22 16.22 2.46 -11.69
N SER A 23 17.31 1.78 -11.33
CA SER A 23 17.28 0.64 -10.41
C SER A 23 17.31 1.04 -8.93
N ALA A 24 17.38 2.35 -8.66
CA ALA A 24 17.38 2.92 -7.31
C ALA A 24 15.95 3.33 -6.86
N ASP A 25 14.92 2.67 -7.40
CA ASP A 25 13.58 2.78 -6.84
C ASP A 25 13.60 2.05 -5.48
N ALA A 26 13.26 2.79 -4.44
CA ALA A 26 13.48 2.41 -3.05
C ALA A 26 12.87 1.03 -2.78
N THR A 27 13.65 0.12 -2.19
CA THR A 27 13.04 -1.00 -1.48
C THR A 27 12.23 -0.37 -0.37
N ASP A 28 10.91 -0.47 -0.48
CA ASP A 28 10.05 -0.20 0.65
C ASP A 28 10.35 -1.28 1.69
N ASP A 29 11.33 -1.02 2.57
CA ASP A 29 11.77 -1.92 3.64
C ASP A 29 10.68 -2.08 4.72
N ARG A 30 9.51 -1.45 4.55
CA ARG A 30 8.35 -1.68 5.42
C ARG A 30 7.90 -3.14 5.28
N PRO A 31 7.68 -3.84 6.40
CA PRO A 31 7.31 -5.23 6.33
C PRO A 31 5.92 -5.40 5.70
N LEU A 32 5.76 -6.44 4.89
CA LEU A 32 4.49 -6.76 4.24
C LEU A 32 3.64 -7.60 5.19
N LEU A 33 2.43 -7.14 5.50
CA LEU A 33 1.49 -7.83 6.39
C LEU A 33 0.28 -8.36 5.61
N PHE A 34 0.10 -9.68 5.64
CA PHE A 34 -1.12 -10.33 5.17
C PHE A 34 -1.93 -10.81 6.38
N ILE A 35 -3.17 -10.32 6.50
CA ILE A 35 -4.07 -10.68 7.60
C ILE A 35 -5.26 -11.43 7.00
N PHE A 36 -5.50 -12.63 7.50
CA PHE A 36 -6.66 -13.44 7.15
C PHE A 36 -7.58 -13.54 8.35
N GLY A 37 -8.89 -13.46 8.12
CA GLY A 37 -9.87 -13.56 9.19
C GLY A 37 -11.27 -13.21 8.70
N ASP A 38 -12.08 -12.71 9.64
CA ASP A 38 -13.47 -12.30 9.43
C ASP A 38 -13.63 -10.78 9.64
N SER A 39 -14.85 -10.35 9.95
CA SER A 39 -15.20 -8.95 10.22
C SER A 39 -14.35 -8.29 11.31
N THR A 40 -13.76 -9.05 12.25
CA THR A 40 -12.94 -8.52 13.34
C THR A 40 -11.61 -7.93 12.89
N VAL A 41 -11.14 -8.30 11.69
CA VAL A 41 -9.87 -7.83 11.11
C VAL A 41 -10.06 -7.19 9.74
N ASP A 42 -11.31 -7.06 9.26
CA ASP A 42 -11.60 -6.43 7.97
C ASP A 42 -11.38 -4.91 8.01
N VAL A 43 -10.56 -4.42 7.09
CA VAL A 43 -10.20 -2.98 6.96
C VAL A 43 -10.88 -2.30 5.77
N GLY A 44 -11.97 -2.88 5.27
CA GLY A 44 -12.71 -2.42 4.09
C GLY A 44 -12.50 -3.29 2.85
N THR A 45 -11.97 -4.51 2.99
CA THR A 45 -11.94 -5.48 1.88
C THR A 45 -13.35 -5.81 1.44
N ILE A 46 -14.24 -5.88 2.43
CA ILE A 46 -15.65 -6.14 2.26
C ILE A 46 -16.40 -4.79 2.33
N ASN A 47 -16.74 -4.21 1.17
CA ASN A 47 -17.30 -2.85 1.09
C ASN A 47 -18.78 -2.76 0.69
N ASP A 48 -19.45 -3.90 0.44
CA ASP A 48 -20.84 -3.89 0.01
C ASP A 48 -21.81 -3.92 1.20
N VAL A 49 -22.16 -2.73 1.69
CA VAL A 49 -23.13 -2.54 2.78
C VAL A 49 -24.49 -3.22 2.54
N ARG A 50 -24.83 -3.59 1.30
CA ARG A 50 -26.13 -4.17 0.94
C ARG A 50 -26.18 -5.70 0.96
N ASN A 51 -25.04 -6.40 0.84
CA ASN A 51 -25.05 -7.83 0.52
C ASN A 51 -24.66 -8.78 1.69
N ILE A 52 -24.23 -8.26 2.84
CA ILE A 52 -23.38 -9.05 3.77
C ILE A 52 -23.53 -8.67 5.25
N GLY A 53 -24.59 -7.95 5.62
CA GLY A 53 -24.88 -7.73 7.04
C GLY A 53 -23.96 -6.72 7.73
N PHE A 54 -23.60 -5.65 7.02
CA PHE A 54 -23.14 -4.37 7.60
C PHE A 54 -24.26 -3.67 8.41
N GLN A 55 -25.07 -4.45 9.14
CA GLN A 55 -26.28 -4.04 9.85
C GLN A 55 -26.17 -4.46 11.32
N CYS A 56 -25.31 -3.75 12.02
CA CYS A 56 -25.29 -3.40 13.45
C CYS A 56 -24.57 -2.03 13.51
N PRO A 57 -24.57 -1.24 14.61
CA PRO A 57 -24.41 0.22 14.58
C PRO A 57 -22.96 0.69 14.31
N TYR A 58 -22.30 0.11 13.32
CA TYR A 58 -20.97 0.40 12.86
C TYR A 58 -20.94 1.76 12.18
N GLY A 59 -19.97 2.55 12.59
CA GLY A 59 -19.86 3.95 12.27
C GLY A 59 -20.98 4.84 12.80
N ILE A 60 -21.84 4.40 13.74
CA ILE A 60 -22.89 5.27 14.30
C ILE A 60 -22.31 6.53 14.96
N ASP A 61 -21.11 6.41 15.53
CA ASP A 61 -20.38 7.49 16.20
C ASP A 61 -19.61 8.40 15.21
N TYR A 62 -19.55 8.05 13.92
CA TYR A 62 -18.92 8.88 12.89
C TYR A 62 -19.89 9.94 12.34
N PRO A 63 -19.37 11.01 11.70
CA PRO A 63 -20.21 12.00 11.04
C PRO A 63 -21.19 11.35 10.06
N ASN A 64 -22.47 11.66 10.19
CA ASN A 64 -23.58 11.11 9.40
C ASN A 64 -23.82 9.61 9.58
N SER A 65 -23.26 9.00 10.64
CA SER A 65 -23.37 7.57 10.92
C SER A 65 -22.91 6.68 9.74
N VAL A 66 -21.87 7.12 9.02
CA VAL A 66 -21.36 6.43 7.84
C VAL A 66 -20.28 5.43 8.27
N PRO A 67 -20.43 4.13 7.94
CA PRO A 67 -19.40 3.12 8.20
C PRO A 67 -18.11 3.42 7.42
N THR A 68 -16.96 3.15 8.04
CA THR A 68 -15.63 3.36 7.45
C THR A 68 -15.09 2.15 6.67
N GLY A 69 -15.93 1.14 6.46
CA GLY A 69 -15.52 -0.18 5.96
C GLY A 69 -15.01 -1.14 7.04
N ARG A 70 -14.99 -0.74 8.31
CA ARG A 70 -14.81 -1.67 9.45
C ARG A 70 -16.14 -2.06 10.05
N PHE A 71 -16.22 -3.27 10.59
CA PHE A 71 -17.36 -3.76 11.37
C PHE A 71 -17.29 -3.25 12.83
N SER A 72 -17.05 -1.95 13.03
CA SER A 72 -16.91 -1.30 14.34
C SER A 72 -17.10 0.23 14.24
N ASN A 73 -17.03 0.93 15.37
CA ASN A 73 -17.00 2.41 15.45
C ASN A 73 -15.57 2.96 15.56
N GLY A 74 -14.55 2.18 15.17
CA GLY A 74 -13.16 2.52 15.42
C GLY A 74 -12.21 1.70 14.56
N TYR A 75 -10.92 1.83 14.87
CA TYR A 75 -9.90 0.94 14.32
C TYR A 75 -10.02 -0.45 14.95
N ASN A 76 -9.76 -1.48 14.16
CA ASN A 76 -9.71 -2.85 14.64
C ASN A 76 -8.26 -3.30 14.90
N LEU A 77 -8.07 -4.57 15.25
CA LEU A 77 -6.74 -5.11 15.52
C LEU A 77 -5.79 -4.99 14.31
N ALA A 78 -6.29 -5.15 13.08
CA ALA A 78 -5.48 -5.04 11.87
C ALA A 78 -4.98 -3.61 11.66
N ASP A 79 -5.84 -2.62 11.89
CA ASP A 79 -5.47 -1.21 11.87
C ASP A 79 -4.41 -0.89 12.95
N GLU A 80 -4.61 -1.38 14.19
CA GLU A 80 -3.65 -1.18 15.29
C GLU A 80 -2.30 -1.85 15.03
N LEU A 81 -2.29 -3.05 14.45
CA LEU A 81 -1.06 -3.72 14.06
C LEU A 81 -0.33 -2.91 12.99
N GLY A 82 -1.04 -2.51 11.93
CA GLY A 82 -0.48 -1.72 10.83
C GLY A 82 0.10 -0.39 11.32
N MET A 83 -0.63 0.35 12.15
CA MET A 83 -0.20 1.67 12.64
C MET A 83 0.96 1.60 13.63
N ASN A 84 1.00 0.61 14.52
CA ASN A 84 2.03 0.57 15.58
C ASN A 84 3.31 -0.18 15.17
N TYR A 85 3.27 -1.02 14.14
CA TYR A 85 4.39 -1.89 13.78
C TYR A 85 4.85 -1.80 12.32
N PHE A 86 4.07 -1.16 11.44
CA PHE A 86 4.35 -1.14 9.99
C PHE A 86 4.32 0.27 9.36
N TYR A 87 4.10 1.32 10.16
CA TYR A 87 4.20 2.74 9.79
C TYR A 87 5.22 3.49 10.65
#